data_AF-A0A963D5Y4-F1
#
_entry.id   AF-A0A963D5Y4-F1
#
_cell.length_a   1.000
_cell.length_b   1.000
_cell.length_c   1.000
_cell.angle_alpha   90.00
_cell.angle_beta   90.00
_cell.angle_gamma   90.00
#
_symmetry.space_group_name_H-M   'P 1'
#
loop_
_entity.id
_entity.type
_entity.pdbx_description
1 polymer ?
#
loop_
_entity_poly.entity_id
_entity_poly.type
_entity_poly.pdbx_seq_one_letter_code
_entity_poly.pdbx_strand_id
1 'polypeptide(L)'
;MKYVDEFRDGALAQRLAAAIRAEVEPARDYAFMEFCGGHTHAISRYGVTDLLPAKVRMVHGPGCPVCVLPIGRIDMAISLALERPEVIVCSYGDCLRVPASAGLSMHKARARGADIRVVYSAADALGLARAHPHREVVFFAIGFETTTPPTAVVIREAEALGLGNFSV
;
A
#
# COMPACT_ATOMS: atom_id res chain seq x y z
N MET A 1 20.89 -0.50 13.97
CA MET A 1 20.63 -0.82 12.55
C MET A 1 21.45 0.17 11.73
N LYS A 2 22.30 -0.31 10.82
CA LYS A 2 23.17 0.57 10.02
C LYS A 2 22.30 1.65 9.36
N TYR A 3 22.76 2.91 9.37
CA TYR A 3 22.07 4.09 8.82
C TYR A 3 20.88 4.66 9.63
N VAL A 4 20.43 4.03 10.72
CA VAL A 4 19.35 4.61 11.54
C VAL A 4 19.83 5.79 12.36
N ASP A 5 20.95 5.63 13.06
CA ASP A 5 21.49 6.69 13.93
C ASP A 5 22.12 7.83 13.11
N GLU A 6 22.73 7.50 11.97
CA GLU A 6 23.38 8.47 11.06
C GLU A 6 22.37 9.41 10.38
N PHE A 7 21.19 8.92 10.01
CA PHE A 7 20.16 9.73 9.33
C PHE A 7 19.07 10.27 10.27
N ARG A 8 19.02 9.83 11.54
CA ARG A 8 18.11 10.36 12.57
C ARG A 8 18.83 11.28 13.55
N ASP A 9 19.55 12.25 13.02
CA ASP A 9 20.28 13.26 13.78
C ASP A 9 19.52 14.61 13.74
N GLY A 10 19.03 15.04 14.91
CA GLY A 10 18.34 16.32 15.06
C GLY A 10 19.24 17.53 14.84
N ALA A 11 20.53 17.46 15.20
CA ALA A 11 21.47 18.55 14.97
C ALA A 11 21.76 18.70 13.47
N LEU A 12 21.89 17.58 12.74
CA LEU A 12 21.98 17.61 11.29
C LEU A 12 20.72 18.21 10.66
N ALA A 13 19.53 17.79 11.11
CA ALA A 13 18.26 18.33 10.61
C ALA A 13 18.14 19.85 10.79
N GLN A 14 18.54 20.38 11.96
CA GLN A 14 18.55 21.83 12.21
C GLN A 14 19.52 22.58 11.31
N ARG A 15 20.72 22.03 11.07
CA ARG A 15 21.69 22.63 10.13
C ARG A 15 21.14 22.66 8.70
N LEU A 16 20.48 21.58 8.26
CA LEU A 16 19.85 21.52 6.94
C LEU A 16 18.69 22.53 6.82
N ALA A 17 17.85 22.65 7.85
CA ALA A 17 16.77 23.64 7.87
C ALA A 17 17.29 25.09 7.79
N ALA A 18 18.39 25.39 8.48
CA ALA A 18 19.05 26.70 8.40
C ALA A 18 19.62 26.96 6.99
N ALA A 19 20.25 25.95 6.37
CA ALA A 19 20.74 26.06 5.00
C ALA A 19 19.60 26.31 4.00
N ILE A 20 18.50 25.54 4.08
CA ILE A 20 17.31 25.76 3.24
C ILE A 20 16.79 27.19 3.40
N ARG A 21 16.75 27.71 4.63
CA ARG A 21 16.30 29.08 4.90
C ARG A 21 17.18 30.15 4.26
N ALA A 22 18.49 29.92 4.15
CA ALA A 22 19.41 30.84 3.52
C ALA A 22 19.27 30.87 1.99
N GLU A 23 18.91 29.74 1.38
CA GLU A 23 18.76 29.61 -0.09
C GLU A 23 17.41 30.11 -0.61
N VAL A 24 16.39 30.22 0.25
CA VAL A 24 15.05 30.62 -0.17
C VAL A 24 15.00 32.09 -0.58
N GLU A 25 14.69 32.33 -1.85
CA GLU A 25 14.40 33.66 -2.39
C GLU A 25 13.06 34.23 -1.84
N PRO A 26 13.04 35.43 -1.22
CA PRO A 26 11.83 35.99 -0.62
C PRO A 26 10.68 36.24 -1.61
N ALA A 27 10.99 36.49 -2.88
CA ALA A 27 10.01 36.79 -3.92
C ALA A 27 9.37 35.55 -4.56
N ARG A 28 9.79 34.33 -4.17
CA ARG A 28 9.35 33.08 -4.79
C ARG A 28 8.68 32.15 -3.79
N ASP A 29 7.61 31.50 -4.23
CA ASP A 29 6.96 30.42 -3.49
C ASP A 29 7.33 29.06 -4.14
N TYR A 30 7.61 28.07 -3.30
CA TYR A 30 8.05 26.74 -3.71
C TYR A 30 7.02 25.69 -3.29
N ALA A 31 6.68 24.79 -4.21
CA ALA A 31 5.82 23.65 -3.93
C ALA A 31 6.56 22.36 -4.26
N PHE A 32 6.83 21.54 -3.24
CA PHE A 32 7.49 20.25 -3.38
C PHE A 32 6.47 19.14 -3.15
N MET A 33 6.24 18.31 -4.17
CA MET A 33 5.34 17.18 -4.04
C MET A 33 6.13 15.90 -3.74
N GLU A 34 5.72 15.21 -2.69
CA GLU A 34 6.08 13.82 -2.46
C GLU A 34 4.93 12.91 -2.86
N PHE A 35 5.20 11.66 -3.22
CA PHE A 35 4.18 10.68 -3.62
C PHE A 35 4.41 9.32 -2.93
N CYS A 36 4.84 9.33 -1.68
CA CYS A 36 5.07 8.12 -0.91
C CYS A 36 4.47 8.28 0.48
N GLY A 37 3.49 7.44 0.83
CA GLY A 37 2.90 7.46 2.18
C GLY A 37 3.92 7.34 3.32
N GLY A 38 5.07 6.69 3.07
CA GLY A 38 6.20 6.64 4.01
C GLY A 38 6.86 8.02 4.22
N HIS A 39 7.01 8.81 3.16
CA HIS A 39 7.47 10.20 3.26
C HIS A 39 6.42 11.08 3.93
N THR A 40 5.14 10.97 3.57
CA THR A 40 4.05 11.67 4.27
C THR A 40 4.09 11.38 5.78
N HIS A 41 4.24 10.10 6.16
CA HIS A 41 4.35 9.69 7.55
C HIS A 41 5.57 10.28 8.24
N ALA A 42 6.74 10.26 7.61
CA ALA A 42 7.96 10.84 8.17
C ALA A 42 7.83 12.37 8.35
N ILE A 43 7.31 13.07 7.33
CA ILE A 43 7.09 14.53 7.37
C ILE A 43 6.19 14.90 8.56
N SER A 44 5.05 14.20 8.69
CA SER A 44 4.11 14.45 9.78
C SER A 44 4.66 14.06 11.14
N ARG A 45 5.26 12.86 11.26
CA ARG A 45 5.79 12.32 12.52
C ARG A 45 6.89 13.20 13.11
N TYR A 46 7.74 13.76 12.27
CA TYR A 46 8.91 14.54 12.69
C TYR A 46 8.70 16.05 12.57
N GLY A 47 7.50 16.52 12.20
CA GLY A 47 7.22 17.95 12.06
C GLY A 47 8.12 18.65 11.04
N VAL A 48 8.48 17.98 9.95
CA VAL A 48 9.45 18.51 8.97
C VAL A 48 8.97 19.84 8.39
N THR A 49 7.67 20.01 8.20
CA THR A 49 7.06 21.26 7.73
C THR A 49 7.33 22.43 8.65
N ASP A 50 7.46 22.20 9.96
CA ASP A 50 7.65 23.25 10.96
C ASP A 50 9.09 23.79 10.95
N LEU A 51 10.02 23.00 10.40
CA LEU A 51 11.42 23.40 10.22
C LEU A 51 11.62 24.24 8.95
N LEU A 52 10.72 24.13 7.97
CA LEU A 52 10.84 24.78 6.67
C LEU A 52 10.44 26.27 6.72
N PRO A 53 11.01 27.13 5.85
CA PRO A 53 10.52 28.49 5.68
C PRO A 53 9.09 28.53 5.14
N ALA A 54 8.29 29.54 5.50
CA ALA A 54 6.89 29.67 5.06
C ALA A 54 6.70 29.71 3.52
N LYS A 55 7.77 30.05 2.78
CA LYS A 55 7.81 30.04 1.32
C LYS A 55 7.92 28.66 0.70
N VAL A 56 8.21 27.63 1.50
CA VAL A 56 8.35 26.24 1.05
C VAL A 56 7.16 25.44 1.55
N ARG A 57 6.31 25.01 0.62
CA ARG A 57 5.14 24.18 0.90
C ARG A 57 5.38 22.74 0.44
N MET A 58 5.10 21.80 1.33
CA MET A 58 5.02 20.38 0.97
C MET A 58 3.62 20.04 0.43
N VAL A 59 3.56 19.26 -0.63
CA VAL A 59 2.35 18.73 -1.25
C VAL A 59 2.36 17.22 -1.11
N HIS A 60 1.31 16.67 -0.51
CA HIS A 60 1.13 15.23 -0.37
C HIS A 60 0.38 14.69 -1.60
N GLY A 61 1.12 14.03 -2.48
CA GLY A 61 0.60 13.43 -3.69
C GLY A 61 -0.13 12.11 -3.45
N PRO A 62 -0.58 11.45 -4.52
CA PRO A 62 -1.36 10.20 -4.46
C PRO A 62 -0.48 8.96 -4.18
N GLY A 63 0.33 9.02 -3.11
CA GLY A 63 1.32 7.99 -2.75
C GLY A 63 0.80 6.76 -2.01
N CYS A 64 -0.53 6.58 -1.97
CA CYS A 64 -1.19 5.48 -1.28
C CYS A 64 -1.93 4.62 -2.32
N PRO A 65 -1.42 3.42 -2.66
CA PRO A 65 -2.02 2.60 -3.72
C PRO A 65 -3.44 2.13 -3.39
N VAL A 66 -3.73 1.90 -2.11
CA VAL A 66 -5.07 1.56 -1.62
C VAL A 66 -6.04 2.71 -1.84
N CYS A 67 -5.60 3.94 -1.59
CA CYS A 67 -6.42 5.13 -1.60
C CYS A 67 -6.82 5.56 -3.03
N VAL A 68 -6.01 5.20 -4.02
CA VAL A 68 -6.25 5.50 -5.44
C VAL A 68 -6.93 4.35 -6.20
N LEU A 69 -7.26 3.27 -5.49
CA LEU A 69 -7.88 2.10 -6.08
C LEU A 69 -9.31 2.44 -6.56
N PRO A 70 -9.67 2.14 -7.82
CA PRO A 70 -11.04 2.35 -8.29
C PRO A 70 -12.02 1.48 -7.51
N ILE A 71 -13.12 2.07 -7.03
CA ILE A 71 -14.17 1.37 -6.27
C ILE A 71 -14.67 0.12 -7.01
N GLY A 72 -14.84 0.19 -8.33
CA GLY A 72 -15.28 -0.94 -9.13
C GLY A 72 -14.36 -2.18 -9.04
N ARG A 73 -13.06 -2.01 -8.78
CA ARG A 73 -12.13 -3.15 -8.57
C ARG A 73 -12.41 -3.84 -7.23
N ILE A 74 -12.76 -3.08 -6.20
CA ILE A 74 -13.12 -3.61 -4.89
C ILE A 74 -14.47 -4.34 -5.00
N ASP A 75 -15.43 -3.76 -5.72
CA ASP A 75 -16.74 -4.40 -5.97
C ASP A 75 -16.58 -5.75 -6.67
N MET A 76 -15.71 -5.83 -7.69
CA MET A 76 -15.40 -7.10 -8.37
C MET A 76 -14.84 -8.16 -7.42
N ALA A 77 -13.91 -7.80 -6.54
CA ALA A 77 -13.35 -8.73 -5.57
C ALA A 77 -14.37 -9.16 -4.50
N ILE A 78 -15.26 -8.26 -4.08
CA ILE A 78 -16.37 -8.57 -3.17
C ILE A 78 -17.37 -9.52 -3.83
N SER A 79 -17.78 -9.24 -5.07
CA SER A 79 -18.68 -10.09 -5.87
C SER A 79 -18.08 -11.48 -6.04
N LEU A 80 -16.81 -11.57 -6.44
CA LEU A 80 -16.08 -12.82 -6.56
C LEU A 80 -16.14 -13.66 -5.26
N ALA A 81 -15.87 -13.04 -4.11
CA ALA A 81 -15.84 -13.73 -2.84
C ALA A 81 -17.23 -14.15 -2.31
N LEU A 82 -18.28 -13.39 -2.65
CA LEU A 82 -19.66 -13.67 -2.22
C LEU A 82 -20.39 -14.66 -3.15
N GLU A 83 -20.12 -14.59 -4.44
CA GLU A 83 -20.84 -15.38 -5.46
C GLU A 83 -20.18 -16.72 -5.74
N ARG A 84 -18.88 -16.87 -5.43
CA ARG A 84 -18.10 -18.10 -5.67
C ARG A 84 -17.59 -18.67 -4.33
N PRO A 85 -18.38 -19.50 -3.63
CA PRO A 85 -18.03 -20.00 -2.30
C PRO A 85 -16.76 -20.87 -2.28
N GLU A 86 -16.36 -21.43 -3.42
CA GLU A 86 -15.12 -22.18 -3.58
C GLU A 86 -13.87 -21.31 -3.64
N VAL A 87 -14.00 -19.98 -3.84
CA VAL A 87 -12.87 -19.05 -3.96
C VAL A 87 -12.44 -18.52 -2.59
N ILE A 88 -11.13 -18.44 -2.36
CA ILE A 88 -10.50 -17.70 -1.26
C ILE A 88 -9.92 -16.42 -1.83
N VAL A 89 -10.45 -15.26 -1.45
CA VAL A 89 -9.88 -13.96 -1.84
C VAL A 89 -8.87 -13.51 -0.79
N CYS A 90 -7.65 -13.24 -1.20
CA CYS A 90 -6.57 -12.75 -0.35
C CYS A 90 -6.29 -11.29 -0.64
N SER A 91 -6.15 -10.45 0.40
CA SER A 91 -5.80 -9.03 0.23
C SER A 91 -5.07 -8.49 1.46
N TYR A 92 -4.42 -7.34 1.32
CA TYR A 92 -3.80 -6.65 2.45
C TYR A 92 -4.86 -6.04 3.38
N GLY A 93 -4.56 -5.98 4.68
CA GLY A 93 -5.55 -5.67 5.72
C GLY A 93 -6.14 -4.25 5.67
N ASP A 94 -5.41 -3.29 5.11
CA ASP A 94 -5.89 -1.93 4.85
C ASP A 94 -6.97 -1.91 3.76
N CYS A 95 -6.79 -2.65 2.67
CA CYS A 95 -7.74 -2.77 1.58
C CYS A 95 -9.10 -3.31 2.04
N LEU A 96 -9.14 -4.18 3.06
CA LEU A 96 -10.40 -4.77 3.53
C LEU A 96 -11.40 -3.75 4.08
N ARG A 97 -10.91 -2.60 4.53
CA ARG A 97 -11.71 -1.54 5.17
C ARG A 97 -12.17 -0.47 4.20
N VAL A 98 -11.69 -0.48 2.96
CA VAL A 98 -12.06 0.52 1.97
C VAL A 98 -13.56 0.41 1.67
N PRO A 99 -14.33 1.50 1.78
CA PRO A 99 -15.73 1.52 1.39
C PRO A 99 -15.90 1.25 -0.10
N ALA A 100 -16.86 0.39 -0.43
CA ALA A 100 -17.24 0.01 -1.78
C ALA A 100 -18.68 0.44 -2.10
N SER A 101 -19.23 0.02 -3.23
CA SER A 101 -20.59 0.37 -3.63
C SER A 101 -21.63 -0.08 -2.60
N ALA A 102 -22.73 0.67 -2.49
CA ALA A 102 -23.81 0.43 -1.52
C ALA A 102 -23.32 0.32 -0.05
N GLY A 103 -22.19 0.94 0.29
CA GLY A 103 -21.63 0.92 1.64
C GLY A 103 -21.05 -0.44 2.05
N LEU A 104 -20.77 -1.33 1.09
CA LEU A 104 -20.03 -2.57 1.33
C LEU A 104 -18.55 -2.31 1.63
N SER A 105 -17.86 -3.37 2.04
CA SER A 105 -16.41 -3.48 2.06
C SER A 105 -16.06 -4.97 2.08
N MET A 106 -14.83 -5.35 1.76
CA MET A 106 -14.41 -6.75 1.89
C MET A 106 -14.54 -7.24 3.33
N HIS A 107 -14.34 -6.37 4.34
CA HIS A 107 -14.60 -6.72 5.73
C HIS A 107 -16.07 -7.05 5.99
N LYS A 108 -17.00 -6.27 5.45
CA LYS A 108 -18.45 -6.55 5.54
C LYS A 108 -18.83 -7.81 4.74
N ALA A 109 -18.22 -8.05 3.59
CA ALA A 109 -18.43 -9.26 2.81
C ALA A 109 -17.97 -10.52 3.57
N ARG A 110 -16.82 -10.45 4.25
CA ARG A 110 -16.34 -11.51 5.14
C ARG A 110 -17.35 -11.81 6.27
N ALA A 111 -17.93 -10.78 6.87
CA ALA A 111 -18.98 -10.94 7.88
C ALA A 111 -20.27 -11.58 7.33
N ARG A 112 -20.48 -11.55 6.00
CA ARG A 112 -21.59 -12.22 5.31
C ARG A 112 -21.26 -13.65 4.86
N GLY A 113 -20.09 -14.17 5.21
CA GLY A 113 -19.70 -15.55 4.92
C GLY A 113 -18.72 -15.73 3.75
N ALA A 114 -18.29 -14.65 3.08
CA ALA A 114 -17.24 -14.73 2.07
C ALA A 114 -15.89 -15.15 2.70
N ASP A 115 -15.15 -16.07 2.07
CA ASP A 115 -13.80 -16.44 2.51
C ASP A 115 -12.77 -15.42 2.01
N ILE A 116 -12.65 -14.32 2.76
CA ILE A 116 -11.66 -13.27 2.51
C ILE A 116 -10.59 -13.31 3.60
N ARG A 117 -9.33 -13.50 3.21
CA ARG A 117 -8.19 -13.64 4.12
C ARG A 117 -7.23 -12.47 4.00
N VAL A 118 -6.75 -12.02 5.16
CA VAL A 118 -5.70 -11.00 5.23
C VAL A 118 -4.35 -11.67 5.02
N VAL A 119 -3.54 -11.11 4.13
CA VAL A 119 -2.15 -11.51 3.90
C VAL A 119 -1.21 -10.34 4.19
N TYR A 120 0.04 -10.63 4.54
CA TYR A 120 1.11 -9.66 4.74
C TYR A 120 2.09 -9.62 3.57
N SER A 121 2.10 -10.68 2.76
CA SER A 121 2.91 -10.78 1.55
C SER A 121 2.16 -11.50 0.43
N ALA A 122 2.58 -11.30 -0.81
CA ALA A 122 2.09 -12.09 -1.95
C ALA A 122 2.39 -13.60 -1.77
N ALA A 123 3.49 -13.95 -1.07
CA ALA A 123 3.88 -15.34 -0.81
C ALA A 123 2.91 -16.04 0.16
N ASP A 124 2.27 -15.31 1.07
CA ASP A 124 1.26 -15.87 1.96
C ASP A 124 0.05 -16.39 1.15
N ALA A 125 -0.35 -15.65 0.11
CA ALA A 125 -1.45 -16.06 -0.78
C ALA A 125 -1.07 -17.30 -1.60
N LEU A 126 0.17 -17.38 -2.10
CA LEU A 126 0.69 -18.58 -2.76
C LEU A 126 0.72 -19.78 -1.80
N GLY A 127 1.11 -19.56 -0.54
CA GLY A 127 1.07 -20.57 0.52
C GLY A 127 -0.34 -21.11 0.77
N LEU A 128 -1.35 -20.23 0.71
CA LEU A 128 -2.76 -20.64 0.80
C LEU A 128 -3.20 -21.49 -0.39
N ALA A 129 -2.76 -21.18 -1.61
CA ALA A 129 -3.06 -22.00 -2.80
C ALA A 129 -2.51 -23.43 -2.65
N ARG A 130 -1.28 -23.56 -2.14
CA ARG A 130 -0.65 -24.87 -1.84
C ARG A 130 -1.39 -25.65 -0.75
N ALA A 131 -1.88 -24.96 0.28
CA ALA A 131 -2.59 -25.58 1.40
C ALA A 131 -4.04 -25.99 1.05
N HIS A 132 -4.62 -25.40 0.00
CA HIS A 132 -5.99 -25.63 -0.42
C HIS A 132 -6.09 -26.00 -1.91
N PRO A 133 -5.56 -27.18 -2.33
CA PRO A 133 -5.47 -27.56 -3.74
C PRO A 133 -6.83 -27.74 -4.44
N HIS A 134 -7.92 -27.87 -3.68
CA HIS A 134 -9.29 -28.03 -4.19
C HIS A 134 -10.06 -26.71 -4.27
N ARG A 135 -9.40 -25.58 -3.98
CA ARG A 135 -10.02 -24.25 -3.98
C ARG A 135 -9.21 -23.29 -4.81
N GLU A 136 -9.91 -22.37 -5.44
CA GLU A 136 -9.29 -21.26 -6.17
C GLU A 136 -8.84 -20.19 -5.17
N VAL A 137 -7.57 -19.79 -5.23
CA VAL A 137 -7.02 -18.73 -4.39
C VAL A 137 -6.69 -17.53 -5.26
N VAL A 138 -7.39 -16.43 -5.02
CA VAL A 138 -7.26 -15.19 -5.79
C VAL A 138 -6.60 -14.16 -4.90
N PHE A 139 -5.36 -13.79 -5.23
CA PHE A 139 -4.67 -12.69 -4.56
C PHE A 139 -5.04 -11.36 -5.22
N PHE A 140 -5.87 -10.57 -4.55
CA PHE A 140 -6.19 -9.21 -4.98
C PHE A 140 -4.95 -8.31 -4.83
N ALA A 141 -4.07 -8.36 -5.82
CA ALA A 141 -2.82 -7.61 -5.80
C ALA A 141 -3.11 -6.12 -5.97
N ILE A 142 -2.57 -5.35 -5.02
CA ILE A 142 -2.57 -3.90 -5.06
C ILE A 142 -1.16 -3.40 -4.79
N GLY A 143 -0.90 -2.17 -5.24
CA GLY A 143 0.32 -1.47 -4.93
C GLY A 143 1.04 -0.90 -6.15
N PHE A 144 2.13 -0.20 -5.88
CA PHE A 144 2.99 0.43 -6.88
C PHE A 144 4.22 -0.45 -7.18
N GLU A 145 5.27 0.13 -7.76
CA GLU A 145 6.45 -0.57 -8.26
C GLU A 145 7.20 -1.36 -7.18
N THR A 146 7.05 -1.02 -5.89
CA THR A 146 7.66 -1.80 -4.80
C THR A 146 6.95 -3.13 -4.56
N THR A 147 5.66 -3.22 -4.88
CA THR A 147 4.83 -4.41 -4.65
C THR A 147 4.62 -5.25 -5.90
N THR A 148 4.79 -4.68 -7.10
CA THR A 148 4.67 -5.42 -8.36
C THR A 148 5.70 -6.56 -8.49
N PRO A 149 6.99 -6.38 -8.15
CA PRO A 149 7.99 -7.44 -8.31
C PRO A 149 7.72 -8.66 -7.42
N PRO A 150 7.40 -8.53 -6.11
CA PRO A 150 6.98 -9.67 -5.29
C PRO A 150 5.78 -10.43 -5.88
N THR A 151 4.79 -9.71 -6.43
CA THR A 151 3.65 -10.33 -7.12
C THR A 151 4.09 -11.11 -8.36
N ALA A 152 4.98 -10.55 -9.18
CA ALA A 152 5.52 -11.25 -10.35
C ALA A 152 6.31 -12.51 -9.97
N VAL A 153 7.05 -12.47 -8.86
CA VAL A 153 7.78 -13.64 -8.33
C VAL A 153 6.82 -14.77 -7.98
N VAL A 154 5.73 -14.50 -7.26
CA VAL A 154 4.79 -15.57 -6.88
C VAL A 154 3.99 -16.13 -8.06
N ILE A 155 3.75 -15.34 -9.11
CA ILE A 155 3.15 -15.83 -10.36
C ILE A 155 4.10 -16.84 -11.02
N ARG A 156 5.38 -16.50 -11.15
CA ARG A 156 6.39 -17.42 -11.71
C ARG A 156 6.60 -18.66 -10.86
N GLU A 157 6.53 -18.51 -9.54
CA GLU A 157 6.65 -19.64 -8.62
C GLU A 157 5.43 -20.57 -8.70
N ALA A 158 4.21 -20.02 -8.82
CA ALA A 158 3.00 -20.81 -9.05
C ALA A 158 3.10 -21.64 -10.34
N GLU A 159 3.59 -21.02 -11.43
CA GLU A 159 3.84 -21.71 -12.70
C GLU A 159 4.88 -22.84 -12.54
N ALA A 160 6.01 -22.56 -11.90
CA ALA A 160 7.07 -23.55 -11.66
C ALA A 160 6.61 -24.73 -10.79
N LEU A 161 5.68 -24.50 -9.87
CA LEU A 161 5.07 -25.51 -9.00
C LEU A 161 3.87 -26.22 -9.64
N GLY A 162 3.42 -25.79 -10.83
CA GLY A 162 2.24 -26.34 -11.49
C GLY A 162 0.92 -26.06 -10.75
N LEU A 163 0.84 -24.95 -10.00
CA LEU A 163 -0.36 -24.58 -9.24
C LEU A 163 -1.39 -23.94 -10.17
N GLY A 164 -2.37 -24.73 -10.60
CA GLY A 164 -3.47 -24.26 -11.45
C GLY A 164 -4.60 -23.53 -10.70
N ASN A 165 -4.49 -23.37 -9.38
CA ASN A 165 -5.52 -22.80 -8.51
C ASN A 165 -5.11 -21.46 -7.86
N PHE A 166 -4.12 -20.77 -8.45
CA PHE A 166 -3.63 -19.49 -7.97
C PHE A 166 -3.78 -18.41 -9.05
N SER A 167 -4.51 -17.36 -8.71
CA SER A 167 -4.81 -16.22 -9.59
C SER A 167 -4.46 -14.90 -8.91
N VAL A 168 -4.16 -13.86 -9.69
CA VAL A 168 -3.85 -12.50 -9.22
C VAL A 168 -4.72 -11.47 -9.93
#